data_AF-B2TKA9-F1
#
_entry.id   AF-B2TKA9-F1
#
_cell.length_a   1.000
_cell.length_b   1.000
_cell.length_c   1.000
_cell.angle_alpha   90.00
_cell.angle_beta   90.00
_cell.angle_gamma   90.00
#
_symmetry.space_group_name_H-M   'P 1'
#
loop_
_entity.id
_entity.type
_entity.pdbx_description
1 polymer ?
#
loop_
_entity_poly.entity_id
_entity_poly.type
_entity_poly.pdbx_seq_one_letter_code
_entity_poly.pdbx_strand_id
1 'polypeptide(L)'
;MRNINCDYNSVLFKGCLYYEDRTPVKNAIVLLEIVLSDKEKASIKKNSNLYCAYSITNDLGEFYFQISDKDHYYKIKIFENHNIKCLDNETIFVDM
;
A
#
# COMPACT_ATOMS: atom_id res chain seq x y z
N MET A 1 -12.53 26.71 13.65
CA MET A 1 -12.27 27.04 12.23
C MET A 1 -11.57 25.84 11.60
N ARG A 2 -12.19 25.23 10.58
CA ARG A 2 -11.61 24.09 9.86
C ARG A 2 -10.42 24.59 9.05
N ASN A 3 -9.23 24.11 9.36
CA ASN A 3 -8.04 24.37 8.55
C ASN A 3 -8.10 23.39 7.36
N ILE A 4 -8.81 23.80 6.31
CA ILE A 4 -8.87 23.09 5.04
C ILE A 4 -7.65 23.55 4.25
N ASN A 5 -6.47 23.05 4.63
CA ASN A 5 -5.36 22.95 3.69
C ASN A 5 -5.73 21.80 2.74
N CYS A 6 -6.56 22.10 1.75
CA CYS A 6 -6.72 21.22 0.59
C CYS A 6 -5.33 21.06 -0.02
N ASP A 7 -4.75 19.88 0.15
CA ASP A 7 -3.45 19.51 -0.36
C ASP A 7 -3.57 19.32 -1.89
N TYR A 8 -3.67 20.44 -2.62
CA TYR A 8 -3.91 20.54 -4.07
C TYR A 8 -2.84 19.83 -4.92
N ASN A 9 -1.78 19.30 -4.28
CA ASN A 9 -0.68 18.63 -4.96
C ASN A 9 -0.68 17.11 -4.79
N SER A 10 -1.59 16.51 -4.03
CA SER A 10 -1.65 15.05 -3.94
C SER A 10 -2.46 14.42 -5.09
N VAL A 11 -2.03 13.26 -5.55
CA VAL A 11 -2.71 12.42 -6.55
C VAL A 11 -3.23 11.18 -5.86
N LEU A 12 -4.50 10.85 -6.13
CA LEU A 12 -5.12 9.62 -5.67
C LEU A 12 -4.87 8.52 -6.71
N PHE A 13 -4.10 7.50 -6.34
CA PHE A 13 -3.97 6.27 -7.09
C PHE A 13 -5.00 5.26 -6.55
N LYS A 14 -5.95 4.81 -7.38
CA LYS A 14 -6.95 3.79 -7.02
C LYS A 14 -6.86 2.62 -7.98
N GLY A 15 -7.01 1.41 -7.47
CA GLY A 15 -7.11 0.21 -8.28
C GLY A 15 -8.04 -0.82 -7.66
N CYS A 16 -8.33 -1.86 -8.44
CA CYS A 16 -9.10 -3.02 -8.00
C CYS A 16 -8.34 -4.29 -8.35
N LEU A 17 -8.42 -5.29 -7.48
CA LEU A 17 -7.75 -6.58 -7.63
C LEU A 17 -8.80 -7.69 -7.72
N TYR A 18 -8.73 -8.46 -8.81
CA TYR A 18 -9.63 -9.58 -9.09
C TYR A 18 -8.79 -10.78 -9.54
N TYR A 19 -9.24 -11.97 -9.16
CA TYR A 19 -8.81 -13.21 -9.80
C TYR A 19 -9.35 -13.29 -11.24
N GLU A 20 -8.88 -14.27 -12.03
CA GLU A 20 -9.31 -14.45 -13.42
C GLU A 20 -10.82 -14.69 -13.57
N ASP A 21 -11.45 -15.31 -12.58
CA ASP A 21 -12.90 -15.56 -12.51
C ASP A 21 -13.72 -14.32 -12.10
N ARG A 22 -13.06 -13.16 -11.94
CA ARG A 22 -13.61 -11.88 -11.46
C ARG A 22 -14.01 -11.87 -9.98
N THR A 23 -13.62 -12.87 -9.20
CA THR A 23 -13.79 -12.83 -7.74
C THR A 23 -12.86 -11.75 -7.15
N PRO A 24 -13.36 -10.82 -6.31
CA PRO A 24 -12.52 -9.79 -5.70
C PRO A 24 -11.52 -10.41 -4.72
N VAL A 25 -10.27 -9.98 -4.81
CA VAL A 25 -9.23 -10.42 -3.88
C VAL A 25 -9.33 -9.57 -2.62
N LYS A 26 -9.69 -10.19 -1.51
CA LYS A 26 -9.91 -9.53 -0.22
C LYS A 26 -8.69 -9.64 0.68
N ASN A 27 -8.46 -8.64 1.53
CA ASN A 27 -7.40 -8.65 2.54
C ASN A 27 -5.97 -8.84 1.95
N ALA A 28 -5.78 -8.55 0.67
CA ALA A 28 -4.45 -8.54 0.06
C ALA A 28 -3.72 -7.27 0.46
N ILE A 29 -2.45 -7.41 0.81
CA ILE A 29 -1.57 -6.29 1.11
C ILE A 29 -1.03 -5.77 -0.23
N VAL A 30 -1.32 -4.51 -0.52
CA VAL A 30 -0.80 -3.80 -1.68
C VAL A 30 0.25 -2.81 -1.19
N LEU A 31 1.50 -3.00 -1.57
CA LEU A 31 2.60 -2.08 -1.26
C LEU A 31 2.88 -1.20 -2.47
N LEU A 32 3.13 0.08 -2.20
CA LEU A 32 3.61 1.06 -3.16
C LEU A 32 5.07 1.40 -2.85
N GLU A 33 5.94 1.14 -3.82
CA GLU A 33 7.39 1.40 -3.72
C GLU A 33 7.83 2.40 -4.78
N ILE A 34 8.78 3.27 -4.41
CA ILE A 34 9.42 4.18 -5.36
C ILE A 34 10.46 3.40 -6.17
N VAL A 35 10.43 3.57 -7.49
CA VAL A 35 11.44 3.03 -8.40
C VAL A 35 12.51 4.09 -8.62
N LEU A 36 13.68 3.82 -8.03
CA LEU A 36 14.83 4.71 -8.11
C LEU A 36 15.78 4.36 -9.26
N SER A 37 16.37 5.39 -9.85
CA SER A 37 17.52 5.28 -10.74
C SER A 37 18.76 4.79 -9.97
N ASP A 38 19.76 4.29 -10.69
CA ASP A 38 20.98 3.79 -10.05
C ASP A 38 21.78 4.88 -9.33
N LYS A 39 21.68 6.14 -9.80
CA LYS A 39 22.27 7.31 -9.13
C LYS A 39 21.60 7.55 -7.77
N GLU A 40 20.28 7.47 -7.69
CA GLU A 40 19.51 7.65 -6.46
C GLU A 40 19.71 6.48 -5.49
N LYS A 41 19.82 5.25 -6.02
CA LYS A 41 20.18 4.09 -5.18
C LYS A 41 21.56 4.25 -4.55
N ALA A 42 22.51 4.86 -5.26
CA ALA A 42 23.86 5.07 -4.75
C ALA A 42 23.94 6.16 -3.66
N SER A 43 23.06 7.18 -3.70
CA SER A 43 22.98 8.22 -2.67
C SER A 43 22.22 7.77 -1.42
N ILE A 44 21.36 6.75 -1.57
CA ILE A 44 20.59 6.19 -0.47
C ILE A 44 21.40 5.14 0.30
N LYS A 45 21.45 5.28 1.63
CA LYS A 45 22.05 4.25 2.51
C LYS A 45 21.33 2.93 2.30
N LYS A 46 22.09 1.84 2.13
CA LYS A 46 21.65 0.43 1.87
C LYS A 46 20.44 -0.10 2.67
N ASN A 47 20.00 0.56 3.74
CA ASN A 47 18.93 0.14 4.64
C ASN A 47 17.72 1.08 4.70
N SER A 48 17.61 2.14 3.89
CA SER A 48 16.33 2.87 3.85
C SER A 48 15.35 2.10 2.97
N ASN A 49 14.35 1.50 3.61
CA ASN A 49 13.24 0.90 2.88
C ASN A 49 12.58 1.98 2.02
N LEU A 50 12.57 1.77 0.69
CA LEU A 50 11.95 2.64 -0.34
C LEU A 50 10.42 2.56 -0.34
N TYR A 51 9.87 2.20 0.81
CA TYR A 51 8.49 1.94 1.01
C TYR A 51 7.75 3.26 1.19
N CYS A 52 6.80 3.52 0.30
CA CYS A 52 6.04 4.77 0.31
C CYS A 52 4.76 4.60 1.12
N ALA A 53 3.98 3.57 0.83
CA ALA A 53 2.69 3.32 1.47
C ALA A 53 2.22 1.87 1.31
N TYR A 54 1.23 1.47 2.11
CA TYR A 54 0.46 0.24 1.92
C TYR A 54 -1.03 0.51 2.01
N SER A 55 -1.79 -0.37 1.36
CA SER A 55 -3.23 -0.48 1.48
C SER A 55 -3.57 -1.96 1.61
N ILE A 56 -4.71 -2.26 2.24
CA ILE A 56 -5.30 -3.60 2.23
C ILE A 56 -6.53 -3.54 1.33
N THR A 57 -6.73 -4.54 0.48
CA THR A 57 -7.92 -4.59 -0.37
C THR A 57 -9.18 -4.84 0.45
N ASN A 58 -10.24 -4.08 0.16
CA ASN A 58 -11.54 -4.24 0.81
C ASN A 58 -12.34 -5.44 0.26
N ASP A 59 -13.58 -5.61 0.72
CA ASP A 59 -14.49 -6.68 0.26
C ASP A 59 -14.81 -6.67 -1.25
N LEU A 60 -14.58 -5.54 -1.91
CA LEU A 60 -14.76 -5.34 -3.35
C LEU A 60 -13.45 -5.47 -4.14
N GLY A 61 -12.34 -5.77 -3.46
CA GLY A 61 -11.00 -5.85 -4.05
C GLY A 61 -10.34 -4.49 -4.29
N GLU A 62 -10.91 -3.39 -3.78
CA GLU A 62 -10.41 -2.04 -4.03
C GLU A 62 -9.27 -1.65 -3.08
N PHE A 63 -8.32 -0.89 -3.59
CA PHE A 63 -7.25 -0.27 -2.80
C PHE A 63 -6.97 1.16 -3.30
N TYR A 64 -6.38 1.99 -2.45
CA TYR A 64 -5.97 3.34 -2.86
C TYR A 64 -4.72 3.84 -2.11
N PHE A 65 -4.01 4.77 -2.74
CA PHE A 65 -2.89 5.50 -2.18
C PHE A 65 -3.06 6.99 -2.46
N GLN A 66 -2.70 7.82 -1.50
CA GLN A 66 -2.53 9.25 -1.72
C GLN A 66 -1.04 9.54 -1.84
N ILE A 67 -0.63 10.07 -2.99
CA ILE A 67 0.77 10.28 -3.34
C ILE A 67 0.99 11.78 -3.59
N SER A 68 1.90 12.40 -2.86
CA SER A 68 2.26 13.80 -3.07
C SER A 68 3.47 13.98 -3.98
N ASP A 69 4.29 12.94 -4.13
CA ASP A 69 5.46 12.92 -4.99
C ASP A 69 5.10 12.44 -6.41
N LYS A 70 5.33 13.29 -7.41
CA LYS A 70 4.99 13.02 -8.81
C LYS A 70 6.22 12.86 -9.70
N ASP A 71 7.42 12.99 -9.11
CA ASP A 71 8.67 13.04 -9.87
C ASP A 71 9.27 11.64 -10.06
N HIS A 72 8.76 10.65 -9.33
CA HIS A 72 9.22 9.28 -9.41
C HIS A 72 8.24 8.33 -10.08
N TYR A 73 8.80 7.23 -10.60
CA TYR A 73 8.02 6.06 -10.98
C TYR A 73 7.71 5.21 -9.75
N TYR A 74 6.58 4.52 -9.80
CA TYR A 74 6.12 3.67 -8.71
C TYR A 74 5.95 2.22 -9.17
N LYS A 75 6.23 1.30 -8.26
CA LYS A 75 5.98 -0.13 -8.41
C LYS A 75 4.95 -0.56 -7.38
N ILE A 76 3.95 -1.32 -7.84
CA ILE A 76 2.98 -1.99 -6.98
C ILE A 76 3.43 -3.42 -6.75
N LYS A 77 3.42 -3.86 -5.49
CA LYS A 77 3.58 -5.27 -5.12
C LYS A 77 2.33 -5.73 -4.37
N ILE A 78 1.87 -6.92 -4.70
CA ILE A 78 0.65 -7.50 -4.14
C ILE A 78 1.06 -8.76 -3.39
N PHE A 79 0.61 -8.86 -2.14
CA PHE A 79 0.80 -10.03 -1.29
C PHE A 79 -0.55 -10.49 -0.79
N GLU A 80 -1.00 -11.64 -1.27
CA GLU A 80 -2.22 -12.25 -0.78
C GLU A 80 -1.95 -12.92 0.56
N ASN A 81 -2.74 -12.53 1.57
CA ASN A 81 -2.60 -13.08 2.90
C ASN A 81 -3.50 -14.32 3.04
N HIS A 82 -3.15 -15.39 2.34
CA HIS A 82 -3.91 -16.66 2.35
C HIS A 82 -3.93 -17.36 3.72
N ASN A 83 -3.16 -16.88 4.70
CA ASN A 83 -2.98 -17.54 6.00
C ASN A 83 -3.66 -16.84 7.18
N ILE A 84 -4.38 -15.74 6.97
CA ILE A 84 -5.32 -15.28 7.99
C ILE A 84 -6.59 -16.11 7.80
N LYS A 85 -6.57 -17.34 8.31
CA LYS A 85 -7.80 -17.88 8.88
C LYS A 85 -8.25 -16.79 9.85
N CYS A 86 -9.39 -16.17 9.57
CA CYS A 86 -10.04 -15.24 10.49
C CYS A 86 -10.02 -15.91 11.87
N LEU A 87 -9.08 -15.51 12.73
CA LEU A 87 -9.22 -15.70 14.14
C LEU A 87 -10.27 -14.67 14.51
N ASP A 88 -11.52 -15.11 14.38
CA ASP A 88 -12.65 -14.41 14.96
C ASP A 88 -12.30 -14.14 16.43
N ASN A 89 -12.05 -12.87 16.75
CA ASN A 89 -12.09 -12.31 18.10
C ASN A 89 -11.20 -12.93 19.19
N GLU A 90 -9.95 -13.30 18.93
CA GLU A 90 -8.99 -13.49 20.02
C GLU A 90 -8.05 -12.29 20.13
N THR A 91 -8.33 -11.44 21.13
CA THR A 91 -7.39 -10.43 21.62
C THR A 91 -6.16 -11.16 22.13
N ILE A 92 -5.05 -11.10 21.40
CA ILE A 92 -3.79 -11.69 21.82
C ILE A 92 -3.19 -10.77 22.88
N PHE A 93 -3.33 -11.15 24.15
CA PHE A 93 -2.48 -10.62 25.22
C PHE A 93 -1.10 -11.26 25.09
N VAL A 94 -0.09 -10.45 24.79
CA VAL A 94 1.30 -10.82 24.92
C VAL A 94 1.70 -10.53 26.36
N ASP A 95 1.90 -11.59 27.15
CA ASP A 95 2.53 -11.46 28.47
C ASP A 95 4.00 -11.02 28.32
N MET A 96 4.38 -10.16 29.27
CA MET A 96 5.61 -9.38 29.35
C MET A 96 6.87 -10.24 29.53
#